data_AF-A0AAD5A4L0-F1
#
_entry.id   AF-A0AAD5A4L0-F1
#
_cell.length_a   1.000
_cell.length_b   1.000
_cell.length_c   1.000
_cell.angle_alpha   90.00
_cell.angle_beta   90.00
_cell.angle_gamma   90.00
#
_symmetry.space_group_name_H-M   'P 1'
#
loop_
_entity.id
_entity.type
_entity.pdbx_description
1 polymer ?
#
loop_
_entity_poly.entity_id
_entity_poly.type
_entity_poly.pdbx_seq_one_letter_code
_entity_poly.pdbx_strand_id
1 'polypeptide(L)'
;MRGLKNKFESLEKSIGSTESLAETFLKVVLDKIKAEKESMGHEILQSLCRVYVGLCRKREDSHKAHALAYRFLKKDFSETPKLIMVMVTAWPSVFSQNSPLCRAIHIVCKMKAYGKVYYLLSKYLHWDTEPPGNIYRAITSTLKALLEDTSLIFQKSSWYGDDLCPAAWEYVFSLDLLCAQLGWIWTVTHVIRKGVLLILKTRLLQIQPEETQFKNVSVAAIFRLLGRLGQQGLKENLAASVEDLGKSINEFGRQKDLPWEVQLAVVYATHDLAPSNPKVALKALESWKQNLTKPVPPAVTKCLKQISFLCSHIKPKN
;
A
#
# COMPACT_ATOMS: atom_id res chain seq x y z
N MET A 1 -22.10 -44.99 -8.37
CA MET A 1 -20.96 -44.08 -8.09
C MET A 1 -20.62 -43.06 -9.19
N ARG A 2 -20.88 -43.30 -10.50
CA ARG A 2 -20.57 -42.31 -11.57
C ARG A 2 -21.45 -41.04 -11.56
N GLY A 3 -22.73 -41.14 -11.16
CA GLY A 3 -23.64 -39.98 -11.15
C GLY A 3 -23.38 -38.92 -10.07
N LEU A 4 -22.73 -39.30 -8.96
CA LEU A 4 -22.33 -38.37 -7.89
C LEU A 4 -21.09 -37.57 -8.29
N LYS A 5 -20.13 -38.20 -8.98
CA LYS A 5 -18.90 -37.54 -9.46
C LYS A 5 -19.20 -36.44 -10.47
N ASN A 6 -20.12 -36.69 -11.41
CA ASN A 6 -20.54 -35.69 -12.41
C ASN A 6 -21.29 -34.49 -11.79
N LYS A 7 -22.01 -34.70 -10.68
CA LYS A 7 -22.67 -33.61 -9.94
C LYS A 7 -21.67 -32.74 -9.18
N PHE A 8 -20.63 -33.34 -8.59
CA PHE A 8 -19.55 -32.61 -7.94
C PHE A 8 -18.71 -31.80 -8.95
N GLU A 9 -18.33 -32.39 -10.08
CA GLU A 9 -17.60 -31.67 -11.15
C GLU A 9 -18.43 -30.52 -11.76
N SER A 10 -19.74 -30.70 -11.91
CA SER A 10 -20.65 -29.62 -12.34
C SER A 10 -20.82 -28.53 -11.28
N LEU A 11 -20.82 -28.87 -9.99
CA LEU A 11 -20.85 -27.90 -8.89
C LEU A 11 -19.54 -27.11 -8.83
N GLU A 12 -18.39 -27.78 -8.95
CA GLU A 12 -17.07 -27.15 -8.94
C GLU A 12 -16.89 -26.22 -10.14
N LYS A 13 -17.36 -26.61 -11.33
CA LYS A 13 -17.38 -25.72 -12.51
C LYS A 13 -18.29 -24.51 -12.31
N SER A 14 -19.47 -24.70 -11.72
CA SER A 14 -20.43 -23.63 -11.40
C SER A 14 -19.89 -22.67 -10.34
N ILE A 15 -19.21 -23.20 -9.32
CA ILE A 15 -18.57 -22.42 -8.25
C ILE A 15 -17.39 -21.63 -8.82
N GLY A 16 -16.53 -22.26 -9.63
CA GLY A 16 -15.41 -21.59 -10.30
C GLY A 16 -15.85 -20.50 -11.29
N SER A 17 -16.96 -20.71 -12.03
CA SER A 17 -17.53 -19.68 -12.90
C SER A 17 -18.15 -18.52 -12.11
N THR A 18 -18.76 -18.80 -10.95
CA THR A 18 -19.37 -17.76 -10.10
C THR A 18 -18.30 -16.94 -9.36
N GLU A 19 -17.22 -17.60 -8.92
CA GLU A 19 -16.11 -16.96 -8.23
C GLU A 19 -15.30 -16.03 -9.14
N SER A 20 -15.09 -16.44 -10.40
CA SER A 20 -14.44 -15.63 -11.43
C SER A 20 -15.32 -14.47 -11.91
N LEU A 21 -16.65 -14.66 -12.00
CA LEU A 21 -17.60 -13.59 -12.30
C LEU A 21 -17.63 -12.54 -11.18
N ALA A 22 -17.66 -12.97 -9.92
CA ALA A 22 -17.64 -12.08 -8.76
C ALA A 22 -16.36 -11.24 -8.70
N GLU A 23 -15.21 -11.82 -9.03
CA GLU A 23 -13.93 -11.08 -9.08
C GLU A 23 -13.90 -10.07 -10.24
N THR A 24 -14.42 -10.48 -11.41
CA THR A 24 -14.58 -9.59 -12.56
C THR A 24 -15.49 -8.42 -12.23
N PHE A 25 -16.62 -8.68 -11.57
CA PHE A 25 -17.57 -7.65 -11.18
C PHE A 25 -17.01 -6.72 -10.10
N LEU A 26 -16.32 -7.25 -9.08
CA LEU A 26 -15.58 -6.45 -8.09
C LEU A 26 -14.60 -5.49 -8.76
N LYS A 27 -13.85 -5.98 -9.76
CA LYS A 27 -12.92 -5.16 -10.54
C LYS A 27 -13.63 -4.05 -11.30
N VAL A 28 -14.73 -4.36 -12.00
CA VAL A 28 -15.54 -3.37 -12.74
C VAL A 28 -16.08 -2.29 -11.81
N VAL A 29 -16.65 -2.67 -10.66
CA VAL A 29 -17.16 -1.71 -9.66
C VAL A 29 -16.02 -0.83 -9.15
N LEU A 30 -14.86 -1.42 -8.83
CA LEU A 30 -13.70 -0.68 -8.35
C LEU A 30 -13.14 0.28 -9.42
N ASP A 31 -13.15 -0.11 -10.69
CA ASP A 31 -12.71 0.73 -11.81
C ASP A 31 -13.69 1.87 -12.07
N LYS A 32 -14.99 1.65 -11.90
CA LYS A 32 -16.01 2.71 -11.95
C LYS A 32 -15.83 3.72 -10.81
N ILE A 33 -15.60 3.24 -9.57
CA ILE A 33 -15.27 4.11 -8.41
C ILE A 33 -13.99 4.92 -8.66
N LYS A 34 -13.01 4.37 -9.39
CA LYS A 34 -11.75 5.06 -9.74
C LYS A 34 -11.97 6.18 -10.75
N ALA A 35 -12.72 5.91 -11.81
CA ALA A 35 -12.83 6.78 -12.97
C ALA A 35 -13.62 8.05 -12.68
N GLU A 36 -14.61 7.97 -11.79
CA GLU A 36 -15.63 9.04 -11.64
C GLU A 36 -15.56 9.74 -10.28
N LYS A 37 -14.36 9.77 -9.66
CA LYS A 37 -14.11 10.37 -8.34
C LYS A 37 -14.69 11.79 -8.17
N GLU A 38 -14.71 12.58 -9.24
CA GLU A 38 -15.06 14.02 -9.20
C GLU A 38 -16.36 14.36 -9.95
N SER A 39 -16.85 13.45 -10.81
CA SER A 39 -18.04 13.67 -11.66
C SER A 39 -19.27 12.85 -11.25
N MET A 40 -19.12 11.87 -10.35
CA MET A 40 -20.20 11.00 -9.90
C MET A 40 -21.02 11.65 -8.79
N GLY A 41 -22.35 11.60 -8.92
CA GLY A 41 -23.26 11.96 -7.82
C GLY A 41 -23.00 11.12 -6.57
N HIS A 42 -22.98 11.75 -5.39
CA HIS A 42 -22.62 11.10 -4.13
C HIS A 42 -23.42 9.82 -3.83
N GLU A 43 -24.69 9.76 -4.23
CA GLU A 43 -25.57 8.60 -4.03
C GLU A 43 -25.12 7.37 -4.82
N ILE A 44 -24.63 7.56 -6.05
CA ILE A 44 -24.11 6.48 -6.90
C ILE A 44 -22.82 5.94 -6.28
N LEU A 45 -21.94 6.81 -5.80
CA LEU A 45 -20.69 6.41 -5.15
C LEU A 45 -20.96 5.60 -3.87
N GLN A 46 -21.92 6.04 -3.06
CA GLN A 46 -22.35 5.30 -1.86
C GLN A 46 -22.95 3.94 -2.22
N SER A 47 -23.79 3.87 -3.26
CA SER A 47 -24.40 2.62 -3.73
C SER A 47 -23.35 1.62 -4.22
N LEU A 48 -22.41 2.07 -5.06
CA LEU A 48 -21.30 1.25 -5.54
C LEU A 48 -20.39 0.79 -4.39
N CYS A 49 -20.11 1.67 -3.42
CA CYS A 49 -19.37 1.32 -2.23
C CYS A 49 -20.08 0.21 -1.43
N ARG A 50 -21.40 0.33 -1.23
CA ARG A 50 -22.21 -0.68 -0.53
C ARG A 50 -22.20 -2.02 -1.25
N VAL A 51 -22.36 -2.02 -2.58
CA VAL A 51 -22.29 -3.23 -3.41
C VAL A 51 -20.91 -3.89 -3.30
N TYR A 52 -19.84 -3.10 -3.44
CA TYR A 52 -18.47 -3.60 -3.34
C TYR A 52 -18.20 -4.25 -1.97
N VAL A 53 -18.58 -3.58 -0.88
CA VAL A 53 -18.40 -4.12 0.48
C VAL A 53 -19.28 -5.34 0.74
N GLY A 54 -20.53 -5.34 0.25
CA GLY A 54 -21.42 -6.49 0.35
C GLY A 54 -20.85 -7.73 -0.35
N LEU A 55 -20.22 -7.56 -1.51
CA LEU A 55 -19.52 -8.64 -2.22
C LEU A 55 -18.27 -9.10 -1.48
N CYS A 56 -17.47 -8.17 -0.94
CA CYS A 56 -16.32 -8.51 -0.11
C CYS A 56 -16.76 -9.33 1.12
N ARG A 57 -17.83 -8.92 1.80
CA ARG A 57 -18.42 -9.65 2.93
C ARG A 57 -18.86 -11.05 2.56
N LYS A 58 -19.55 -11.21 1.42
CA LYS A 58 -20.00 -12.53 0.94
C LYS A 58 -18.84 -13.48 0.63
N ARG A 59 -17.66 -12.92 0.32
CA ARG A 59 -16.41 -13.67 0.08
C ARG A 59 -15.50 -13.76 1.29
N GLU A 60 -15.88 -13.13 2.41
CA GLU A 60 -15.05 -12.99 3.60
C GLU A 60 -13.68 -12.31 3.33
N ASP A 61 -13.60 -11.50 2.26
CA ASP A 61 -12.38 -10.80 1.82
C ASP A 61 -12.32 -9.40 2.45
N SER A 62 -11.89 -9.34 3.71
CA SER A 62 -11.75 -8.08 4.44
C SER A 62 -10.65 -7.18 3.87
N HIS A 63 -9.58 -7.76 3.31
CA HIS A 63 -8.46 -7.03 2.75
C HIS A 63 -8.88 -6.12 1.58
N LYS A 64 -9.75 -6.60 0.69
CA LYS A 64 -10.31 -5.76 -0.40
C LYS A 64 -11.16 -4.62 0.14
N ALA A 65 -11.91 -4.84 1.20
CA ALA A 65 -12.68 -3.78 1.86
C ALA A 65 -11.74 -2.76 2.54
N HIS A 66 -10.72 -3.20 3.26
CA HIS A 66 -9.72 -2.30 3.88
C HIS A 66 -8.97 -1.49 2.83
N ALA A 67 -8.58 -2.12 1.71
CA ALA A 67 -7.94 -1.43 0.60
C ALA A 67 -8.85 -0.33 0.01
N LEU A 68 -10.17 -0.56 -0.08
CA LEU A 68 -11.11 0.46 -0.51
C LEU A 68 -11.19 1.62 0.50
N ALA A 69 -11.30 1.33 1.80
CA ALA A 69 -11.33 2.34 2.87
C ALA A 69 -10.05 3.20 2.89
N TYR A 70 -8.89 2.55 2.83
CA TYR A 70 -7.59 3.20 2.69
C TYR A 70 -7.56 4.16 1.49
N ARG A 71 -8.11 3.76 0.34
CA ARG A 71 -8.17 4.61 -0.85
C ARG A 71 -9.05 5.83 -0.67
N PHE A 72 -10.22 5.68 -0.05
CA PHE A 72 -11.11 6.82 0.24
C PHE A 72 -10.41 7.82 1.17
N LEU A 73 -9.81 7.33 2.26
CA LEU A 73 -9.13 8.16 3.26
C LEU A 73 -7.85 8.82 2.75
N LYS A 74 -7.11 8.19 1.82
CA LYS A 74 -5.88 8.75 1.27
C LYS A 74 -6.10 9.72 0.10
N LYS A 75 -7.08 9.46 -0.78
CA LYS A 75 -7.23 10.24 -2.03
C LYS A 75 -8.08 11.50 -1.90
N ASP A 76 -8.50 11.87 -0.69
CA ASP A 76 -9.42 12.99 -0.42
C ASP A 76 -10.67 12.91 -1.32
N PHE A 77 -11.41 11.81 -1.21
CA PHE A 77 -12.77 11.76 -1.76
C PHE A 77 -13.68 12.71 -0.98
N SER A 78 -14.62 13.35 -1.67
CA SER A 78 -15.69 14.12 -1.03
C SER A 78 -16.46 13.23 -0.05
N GLU A 79 -16.76 13.75 1.15
CA GLU A 79 -17.55 13.05 2.16
C GLU A 79 -16.99 11.68 2.59
N THR A 80 -15.67 11.51 2.57
CA THR A 80 -14.99 10.26 2.93
C THR A 80 -15.53 9.60 4.21
N PRO A 81 -15.79 10.30 5.34
CA PRO A 81 -16.38 9.69 6.53
C PRO A 81 -17.75 9.04 6.29
N LYS A 82 -18.58 9.61 5.39
CA LYS A 82 -19.87 9.00 5.00
C LYS A 82 -19.66 7.71 4.21
N LEU A 83 -18.64 7.66 3.35
CA LEU A 83 -18.29 6.42 2.65
C LEU A 83 -17.86 5.34 3.64
N ILE A 84 -17.03 5.67 4.64
CA ILE A 84 -16.68 4.73 5.70
C ILE A 84 -17.93 4.26 6.46
N MET A 85 -18.86 5.15 6.77
CA MET A 85 -20.14 4.80 7.40
C MET A 85 -20.97 3.83 6.54
N VAL A 86 -20.99 4.01 5.21
CA VAL A 86 -21.63 3.06 4.29
C VAL A 86 -20.97 1.68 4.35
N MET A 87 -19.64 1.63 4.46
CA MET A 87 -18.91 0.36 4.58
C MET A 87 -19.27 -0.37 5.87
N VAL A 88 -19.30 0.33 7.01
CA VAL A 88 -19.62 -0.26 8.32
C VAL A 88 -21.08 -0.70 8.39
N THR A 89 -22.00 0.05 7.80
CA THR A 89 -23.42 -0.36 7.75
C THR A 89 -23.66 -1.56 6.82
N ALA A 90 -22.84 -1.73 5.78
CA ALA A 90 -22.89 -2.92 4.92
C ALA A 90 -22.25 -4.15 5.58
N TRP A 91 -21.17 -3.94 6.35
CA TRP A 91 -20.43 -4.98 7.06
C TRP A 91 -19.95 -4.44 8.42
N PRO A 92 -20.72 -4.64 9.51
CA PRO A 92 -20.41 -4.05 10.82
C PRO A 92 -19.04 -4.43 11.39
N SER A 93 -18.59 -5.66 11.17
CA SER A 93 -17.30 -6.16 11.65
C SER A 93 -16.12 -5.88 10.70
N VAL A 94 -16.32 -5.11 9.62
CA VAL A 94 -15.28 -4.92 8.60
C VAL A 94 -14.03 -4.24 9.16
N PHE A 95 -14.13 -3.34 10.13
CA PHE A 95 -12.99 -2.63 10.73
C PHE A 95 -12.75 -3.06 12.17
N SER A 96 -12.57 -4.37 12.41
CA SER A 96 -12.09 -4.83 13.72
C SER A 96 -10.70 -4.25 14.02
N GLN A 97 -10.46 -3.78 15.26
CA GLN A 97 -9.25 -3.01 15.63
C GLN A 97 -7.94 -3.84 15.69
N ASN A 98 -7.99 -5.13 15.32
CA ASN A 98 -6.87 -6.06 15.42
C ASN A 98 -5.76 -5.74 14.40
N SER A 99 -6.11 -5.27 13.21
CA SER A 99 -5.15 -4.92 12.16
C SER A 99 -4.53 -3.52 12.36
N PRO A 100 -3.22 -3.33 12.09
CA PRO A 100 -2.61 -2.01 11.99
C PRO A 100 -3.37 -1.06 11.05
N LEU A 101 -3.86 -1.58 9.93
CA LEU A 101 -4.56 -0.78 8.92
C LEU A 101 -5.93 -0.35 9.40
N CYS A 102 -6.67 -1.23 10.07
CA CYS A 102 -7.93 -0.86 10.71
C CYS A 102 -7.74 0.25 11.75
N ARG A 103 -6.68 0.17 12.58
CA ARG A 103 -6.36 1.25 13.53
C ARG A 103 -6.07 2.57 12.82
N ALA A 104 -5.31 2.54 11.72
CA ALA A 104 -5.07 3.73 10.91
C ALA A 104 -6.36 4.29 10.29
N ILE A 105 -7.23 3.43 9.76
CA ILE A 105 -8.55 3.79 9.22
C ILE A 105 -9.40 4.49 10.30
N HIS A 106 -9.44 3.94 11.52
CA HIS A 106 -10.16 4.51 12.65
C HIS A 106 -9.65 5.92 12.98
N ILE A 107 -8.33 6.10 13.10
CA ILE A 107 -7.71 7.39 13.44
C ILE A 107 -8.01 8.43 12.36
N VAL A 108 -7.76 8.12 11.09
CA VAL A 108 -7.95 9.09 10.01
C VAL A 108 -9.43 9.39 9.77
N CYS A 109 -10.30 8.39 9.89
CA CYS A 109 -11.75 8.60 9.78
C CYS A 109 -12.25 9.52 10.88
N LYS A 110 -11.82 9.32 12.13
CA LYS A 110 -12.17 10.19 13.25
C LYS A 110 -11.71 11.64 13.03
N MET A 111 -10.49 11.83 12.51
CA MET A 111 -9.96 13.16 12.19
C MET A 111 -10.77 13.89 11.12
N LYS A 112 -11.32 13.17 10.14
CA LYS A 112 -12.09 13.76 9.03
C LYS A 112 -13.59 13.87 9.33
N ALA A 113 -14.12 13.15 10.31
CA ALA A 113 -15.54 13.12 10.65
C ALA A 113 -15.95 14.30 11.54
N TYR A 114 -17.13 14.86 11.28
CA TYR A 114 -17.72 15.93 12.10
C TYR A 114 -19.25 15.77 12.21
N GLY A 115 -19.85 16.46 13.19
CA GLY A 115 -21.29 16.52 13.41
C GLY A 115 -21.97 15.15 13.50
N LYS A 116 -23.08 14.98 12.76
CA LYS A 116 -23.89 13.75 12.78
C LYS A 116 -23.12 12.51 12.31
N VAL A 117 -22.20 12.67 11.34
CA VAL A 117 -21.42 11.55 10.80
C VAL A 117 -20.43 11.04 11.84
N TYR A 118 -19.79 11.95 12.59
CA TYR A 118 -18.95 11.59 13.73
C TYR A 118 -19.74 10.80 14.78
N TYR A 119 -20.90 11.31 15.19
CA TYR A 119 -21.76 10.63 16.18
C TYR A 119 -22.13 9.20 15.77
N LEU A 120 -22.57 9.00 14.52
CA LEU A 120 -22.95 7.69 14.02
C LEU A 120 -21.75 6.74 13.94
N LEU A 121 -20.61 7.22 13.43
CA LEU A 121 -19.38 6.43 13.38
C LEU A 121 -18.91 6.03 14.79
N SER A 122 -19.00 6.92 15.77
CA SER A 122 -18.65 6.58 17.15
C SER A 122 -19.49 5.44 17.71
N LYS A 123 -20.78 5.38 17.36
CA LYS A 123 -21.67 4.27 17.73
C LYS A 123 -21.33 2.97 16.99
N TYR A 124 -21.19 3.04 15.66
CA TYR A 124 -20.96 1.85 14.84
C TYR A 124 -19.56 1.24 15.00
N LEU A 125 -18.55 2.06 15.27
CA LEU A 125 -17.15 1.63 15.46
C LEU A 125 -16.73 1.58 16.92
N HIS A 126 -17.69 1.76 17.84
CA HIS A 126 -17.47 1.70 19.28
C HIS A 126 -16.39 2.66 19.79
N TRP A 127 -16.29 3.86 19.22
CA TRP A 127 -15.31 4.86 19.69
C TRP A 127 -15.66 5.46 21.05
N ASP A 128 -16.90 5.28 21.51
CA ASP A 128 -17.33 5.68 22.85
C ASP A 128 -16.67 4.81 23.93
N THR A 129 -16.40 3.53 23.63
CA THR A 129 -15.72 2.59 24.53
C THR A 129 -14.23 2.50 24.24
N GLU A 130 -13.85 2.47 22.96
CA GLU A 130 -12.47 2.32 22.50
C GLU A 130 -12.12 3.42 21.49
N PRO A 131 -11.82 4.64 21.97
CA PRO A 131 -11.56 5.76 21.09
C PRO A 131 -10.25 5.54 20.30
N PRO A 132 -10.23 5.89 19.00
CA PRO A 132 -9.01 5.87 18.18
C PRO A 132 -7.92 6.72 18.82
N GLY A 133 -6.70 6.18 18.83
CA GLY A 133 -5.53 6.80 19.45
C GLY A 133 -4.98 8.02 18.70
N ASN A 134 -3.92 8.59 19.26
CA ASN A 134 -3.22 9.72 18.65
C ASN A 134 -2.39 9.28 17.41
N ILE A 135 -2.44 10.09 16.34
CA ILE A 135 -1.74 9.82 15.07
C ILE A 135 -0.23 9.66 15.21
N TYR A 136 0.45 10.51 16.00
CA TYR A 136 1.89 10.43 16.19
C TYR A 136 2.29 9.15 16.92
N ARG A 137 1.53 8.79 17.96
CA ARG A 137 1.74 7.52 18.69
C ARG A 137 1.51 6.32 17.77
N ALA A 138 0.48 6.37 16.93
CA ALA A 138 0.17 5.31 15.98
C ALA A 138 1.26 5.13 14.93
N ILE A 139 1.85 6.21 14.41
CA ILE A 139 3.00 6.13 13.48
C ILE A 139 4.18 5.45 14.18
N THR A 140 4.59 5.94 15.34
CA THR A 140 5.73 5.40 16.07
C THR A 140 5.52 3.94 16.47
N SER A 141 4.35 3.57 17.00
CA SER A 141 4.06 2.20 17.39
C SER A 141 3.95 1.25 16.21
N THR A 142 3.37 1.69 15.09
CA THR A 142 3.26 0.87 13.87
C THR A 142 4.63 0.64 13.22
N LEU A 143 5.49 1.67 13.19
CA LEU A 143 6.86 1.53 12.70
C LEU A 143 7.68 0.60 13.59
N LYS A 144 7.56 0.73 14.92
CA LYS A 144 8.20 -0.16 15.87
C LYS A 144 7.74 -1.61 15.68
N ALA A 145 6.43 -1.83 15.59
CA ALA A 145 5.87 -3.16 15.37
C ALA A 145 6.35 -3.80 14.05
N LEU A 146 6.39 -3.04 12.94
CA LEU A 146 6.95 -3.53 11.67
C LEU A 146 8.41 -4.01 11.80
N LEU A 147 9.19 -3.35 12.65
CA LEU A 147 10.62 -3.64 12.84
C LEU A 147 10.87 -4.80 13.81
N GLU A 148 9.91 -5.12 14.66
CA GLU A 148 10.00 -6.14 15.71
C GLU A 148 9.21 -7.41 15.36
N ASP A 149 8.34 -7.37 14.35
CA ASP A 149 7.53 -8.50 13.93
C ASP A 149 8.37 -9.57 13.20
N THR A 150 8.63 -10.66 13.93
CA THR A 150 9.39 -11.81 13.45
C THR A 150 8.57 -12.78 12.60
N SER A 151 7.24 -12.60 12.53
CA SER A 151 6.33 -13.45 11.74
C SER A 151 6.28 -13.06 10.25
N LEU A 152 6.88 -11.93 9.88
CA LEU A 152 6.88 -11.42 8.52
C LEU A 152 7.74 -12.28 7.60
N ILE A 153 7.16 -12.69 6.48
CA ILE A 153 7.79 -13.51 5.45
C ILE A 153 7.63 -12.88 4.07
N PHE A 154 8.50 -13.26 3.13
CA PHE A 154 8.29 -13.00 1.71
C PHE A 154 7.30 -14.00 1.13
N GLN A 155 6.53 -13.54 0.14
CA GLN A 155 5.65 -14.38 -0.66
C GLN A 155 6.07 -14.34 -2.13
N LYS A 156 5.91 -15.47 -2.82
CA LYS A 156 6.16 -15.54 -4.27
C LYS A 156 4.98 -14.97 -5.04
N SER A 157 5.28 -14.07 -5.97
CA SER A 157 4.35 -13.45 -6.90
C SER A 157 4.84 -13.69 -8.33
N SER A 158 3.96 -14.18 -9.20
CA SER A 158 4.25 -14.33 -10.63
C SER A 158 4.54 -12.99 -11.31
N TRP A 159 3.95 -11.90 -10.79
CA TRP A 159 4.10 -10.56 -11.35
C TRP A 159 5.26 -9.79 -10.71
N TYR A 160 5.34 -9.81 -9.37
CA TYR A 160 6.31 -9.01 -8.61
C TYR A 160 7.59 -9.75 -8.22
N GLY A 161 7.69 -11.07 -8.43
CA GLY A 161 8.80 -11.87 -7.92
C GLY A 161 8.64 -12.15 -6.43
N ASP A 162 9.68 -11.93 -5.64
CA ASP A 162 9.58 -11.96 -4.18
C ASP A 162 8.98 -10.65 -3.68
N ASP A 163 7.78 -10.72 -3.10
CA ASP A 163 7.03 -9.57 -2.60
C ASP A 163 6.71 -9.73 -1.10
N LEU A 164 6.27 -8.64 -0.48
CA LEU A 164 5.87 -8.62 0.92
C LEU A 164 4.60 -9.46 1.13
N CYS A 165 4.52 -10.17 2.25
CA CYS A 165 3.27 -10.81 2.67
C CYS A 165 2.17 -9.77 2.97
N PRO A 166 0.88 -10.19 3.03
CA PRO A 166 -0.23 -9.28 3.33
C PRO A 166 -0.05 -8.49 4.64
N ALA A 167 0.45 -9.12 5.69
CA ALA A 167 0.69 -8.46 6.98
C ALA A 167 1.72 -7.32 6.87
N ALA A 168 2.84 -7.53 6.16
CA ALA A 168 3.82 -6.49 5.89
C ALA A 168 3.22 -5.34 5.07
N TRP A 169 2.36 -5.66 4.09
CA TRP A 169 1.62 -4.64 3.33
C TRP A 169 0.65 -3.84 4.21
N GLU A 170 0.00 -4.44 5.21
CA GLU A 170 -0.84 -3.71 6.15
C GLU A 170 -0.05 -2.66 6.94
N TYR A 171 1.15 -2.98 7.43
CA TYR A 171 2.03 -1.99 8.06
C TYR A 171 2.38 -0.85 7.11
N VAL A 172 2.76 -1.17 5.86
CA VAL A 172 3.08 -0.17 4.83
C VAL A 172 1.89 0.75 4.56
N PHE A 173 0.69 0.20 4.34
CA PHE A 173 -0.50 1.01 4.08
C PHE A 173 -0.93 1.83 5.29
N SER A 174 -0.74 1.30 6.51
CA SER A 174 -1.05 2.02 7.74
C SER A 174 -0.17 3.26 7.89
N LEU A 175 1.15 3.09 7.78
CA LEU A 175 2.10 4.19 7.89
C LEU A 175 1.90 5.22 6.79
N ASP A 176 1.70 4.75 5.56
CA ASP A 176 1.42 5.60 4.40
C ASP A 176 0.13 6.42 4.58
N LEU A 177 -0.94 5.82 5.12
CA LEU A 177 -2.20 6.52 5.39
C LEU A 177 -2.08 7.58 6.49
N LEU A 178 -1.40 7.23 7.59
CA LEU A 178 -1.18 8.13 8.72
C LEU A 178 -0.28 9.30 8.32
N CYS A 179 0.86 9.03 7.68
CA CYS A 179 1.79 10.08 7.24
C CYS A 179 1.15 11.03 6.22
N ALA A 180 0.27 10.53 5.35
CA ALA A 180 -0.46 11.37 4.41
C ALA A 180 -1.31 12.47 5.08
N GLN A 181 -1.73 12.29 6.34
CA GLN A 181 -2.48 13.34 7.05
C GLN A 181 -1.60 14.46 7.59
N LEU A 182 -0.28 14.26 7.67
CA LEU A 182 0.68 15.20 8.23
C LEU A 182 1.50 15.94 7.16
N GLY A 183 1.37 15.53 5.90
CA GLY A 183 2.06 16.11 4.76
C GLY A 183 3.52 15.67 4.60
N TRP A 184 4.11 15.98 3.44
CA TRP A 184 5.45 15.53 3.07
C TRP A 184 6.55 16.10 3.96
N ILE A 185 6.53 17.41 4.23
CA ILE A 185 7.59 18.09 5.00
C ILE A 185 7.73 17.49 6.39
N TRP A 186 6.59 17.27 7.06
CA TRP A 186 6.56 16.62 8.37
C TRP A 186 7.10 15.19 8.28
N THR A 187 6.63 14.43 7.28
CA THR A 187 7.01 13.02 7.07
C THR A 187 8.52 12.87 6.85
N VAL A 188 9.13 13.71 6.01
CA VAL A 188 10.58 13.68 5.78
C VAL A 188 11.34 13.97 7.07
N THR A 189 10.90 14.99 7.80
CA THR A 189 11.60 15.49 8.99
C THR A 189 11.54 14.51 10.15
N HIS A 190 10.37 13.92 10.41
CA HIS A 190 10.13 13.14 11.62
C HIS A 190 10.17 11.63 11.41
N VAL A 191 9.81 11.14 10.22
CA VAL A 191 9.75 9.70 9.93
C VAL A 191 10.97 9.28 9.13
N ILE A 192 11.22 9.92 8.00
CA ILE A 192 12.27 9.46 7.06
C ILE A 192 13.67 9.73 7.60
N ARG A 193 14.00 11.00 7.90
CA ARG A 193 15.35 11.40 8.32
C ARG A 193 15.69 10.91 9.73
N LYS A 194 14.77 11.08 10.69
CA LYS A 194 15.01 10.75 12.10
C LYS A 194 14.83 9.28 12.44
N GLY A 195 13.93 8.57 11.77
CA GLY A 195 13.63 7.17 12.04
C GLY A 195 14.20 6.24 10.98
N VAL A 196 13.56 6.23 9.82
CA VAL A 196 13.71 5.17 8.81
C VAL A 196 15.14 5.06 8.26
N LEU A 197 15.74 6.18 7.84
CA LEU A 197 17.09 6.15 7.25
C LEU A 197 18.17 5.82 8.29
N LEU A 198 17.99 6.22 9.54
CA LEU A 198 18.91 5.86 10.63
C LEU A 198 18.84 4.35 10.89
N ILE A 199 17.62 3.79 10.97
CA ILE A 199 17.39 2.37 11.19
C ILE A 199 17.96 1.53 10.04
N LEU A 200 17.76 1.96 8.78
CA LEU A 200 18.37 1.29 7.63
C LEU A 200 19.89 1.28 7.74
N LYS A 201 20.53 2.41 8.06
CA LYS A 201 21.99 2.48 8.24
C LYS A 201 22.48 1.55 9.34
N THR A 202 21.84 1.57 10.52
CA THR A 202 22.22 0.72 11.65
C THR A 202 22.01 -0.76 11.36
N ARG A 203 20.89 -1.13 10.72
CA ARG A 203 20.58 -2.54 10.42
C ARG A 203 21.44 -3.10 9.29
N LEU A 204 21.76 -2.31 8.26
CA LEU A 204 22.64 -2.71 7.17
C LEU A 204 24.07 -3.00 7.64
N LEU A 205 24.58 -2.21 8.59
CA LEU A 205 25.89 -2.45 9.21
C LEU A 205 25.94 -3.72 10.06
N GLN A 206 24.78 -4.30 10.40
CA GLN A 206 24.64 -5.48 11.26
C GLN A 206 24.11 -6.72 10.51
N ILE A 207 23.97 -6.66 9.18
CA ILE A 207 23.61 -7.85 8.40
C ILE A 207 24.83 -8.79 8.40
N GLN A 208 24.87 -9.69 9.38
CA GLN A 208 25.72 -10.86 9.31
C GLN A 208 25.08 -11.90 8.37
N PRO A 209 25.89 -12.71 7.66
CA PRO A 209 25.38 -13.66 6.66
C PRO A 209 24.35 -14.67 7.17
N GLU A 210 24.32 -14.92 8.49
CA GLU A 210 23.59 -16.05 9.08
C GLU A 210 22.33 -15.68 9.90
N GLU A 211 21.85 -14.43 9.91
CA GLU A 211 20.61 -14.11 10.66
C GLU A 211 19.45 -13.49 9.84
N THR A 212 18.44 -14.37 9.71
CA THR A 212 16.98 -14.18 9.76
C THR A 212 16.25 -13.40 8.66
N GLN A 213 15.61 -14.17 7.77
CA GLN A 213 14.64 -13.78 6.74
C GLN A 213 13.71 -12.62 7.11
N PHE A 214 13.22 -12.53 8.36
CA PHE A 214 12.32 -11.45 8.79
C PHE A 214 12.99 -10.06 8.77
N LYS A 215 14.30 -9.95 9.10
CA LYS A 215 15.04 -8.68 9.05
C LYS A 215 15.02 -8.10 7.63
N ASN A 216 15.08 -8.98 6.62
CA ASN A 216 15.02 -8.60 5.22
C ASN A 216 13.61 -8.16 4.81
N VAL A 217 12.55 -8.77 5.35
CA VAL A 217 11.16 -8.37 5.05
C VAL A 217 10.86 -6.98 5.59
N SER A 218 11.24 -6.65 6.83
CA SER A 218 11.01 -5.31 7.38
C SER A 218 11.79 -4.23 6.62
N VAL A 219 13.03 -4.53 6.19
CA VAL A 219 13.83 -3.63 5.35
C VAL A 219 13.19 -3.43 3.96
N ALA A 220 12.74 -4.50 3.32
CA ALA A 220 12.01 -4.42 2.06
C ALA A 220 10.71 -3.60 2.22
N ALA A 221 9.95 -3.82 3.31
CA ALA A 221 8.75 -3.07 3.63
C ALA A 221 9.03 -1.57 3.81
N ILE A 222 10.14 -1.23 4.45
CA ILE A 222 10.61 0.15 4.55
C ILE A 222 10.86 0.77 3.16
N PHE A 223 11.56 0.09 2.25
CA PHE A 223 11.78 0.64 0.91
C PHE A 223 10.47 0.83 0.14
N ARG A 224 9.55 -0.16 0.21
CA ARG A 224 8.21 -0.02 -0.38
C ARG A 224 7.45 1.15 0.23
N LEU A 225 7.54 1.35 1.55
CA LEU A 225 6.95 2.52 2.23
C LEU A 225 7.56 3.83 1.74
N LEU A 226 8.90 3.95 1.64
CA LEU A 226 9.57 5.16 1.19
C LEU A 226 9.14 5.57 -0.23
N GLY A 227 9.01 4.61 -1.16
CA GLY A 227 8.46 4.85 -2.50
C GLY A 227 7.06 5.46 -2.46
N ARG A 228 6.18 4.91 -1.62
CA ARG A 228 4.81 5.40 -1.44
C ARG A 228 4.72 6.76 -0.76
N LEU A 229 5.53 7.00 0.26
CA LEU A 229 5.61 8.30 0.93
C LEU A 229 6.14 9.37 -0.02
N GLY A 230 7.12 9.06 -0.85
CA GLY A 230 7.61 10.02 -1.85
C GLY A 230 6.58 10.40 -2.91
N GLN A 231 5.61 9.53 -3.22
CA GLN A 231 4.44 9.93 -4.05
C GLN A 231 3.64 11.08 -3.44
N GLN A 232 3.61 11.17 -2.11
CA GLN A 232 2.96 12.28 -1.43
C GLN A 232 3.73 13.58 -1.69
N GLY A 233 5.06 13.57 -1.56
CA GLY A 233 5.89 14.73 -1.89
C GLY A 233 5.77 15.18 -3.35
N LEU A 234 5.64 14.24 -4.29
CA LEU A 234 5.38 14.57 -5.69
C LEU A 234 4.05 15.28 -5.90
N LYS A 235 2.98 14.81 -5.25
CA LYS A 235 1.66 15.45 -5.29
C LYS A 235 1.66 16.84 -4.65
N GLU A 236 2.49 17.05 -3.65
CA GLU A 236 2.67 18.33 -2.97
C GLU A 236 3.64 19.26 -3.72
N ASN A 237 4.06 18.91 -4.94
CA ASN A 237 5.01 19.68 -5.78
C ASN A 237 6.41 19.85 -5.17
N LEU A 238 6.84 18.92 -4.31
CA LEU A 238 8.13 18.94 -3.61
C LEU A 238 9.16 18.01 -4.26
N ALA A 239 9.24 18.03 -5.59
CA ALA A 239 10.04 17.10 -6.40
C ALA A 239 11.53 17.08 -6.03
N ALA A 240 12.14 18.22 -5.70
CA ALA A 240 13.55 18.27 -5.29
C ALA A 240 13.81 17.46 -4.00
N SER A 241 12.93 17.59 -2.99
CA SER A 241 13.06 16.81 -1.76
C SER A 241 12.81 15.31 -1.99
N VAL A 242 11.96 14.95 -2.95
CA VAL A 242 11.74 13.55 -3.35
C VAL A 242 12.95 12.99 -4.11
N GLU A 243 13.58 13.82 -4.95
CA GLU A 243 14.81 13.46 -5.65
C GLU A 243 15.94 13.12 -4.68
N ASP A 244 16.12 13.89 -3.60
CA ASP A 244 17.12 13.61 -2.57
C ASP A 244 16.88 12.27 -1.86
N LEU A 245 15.61 11.94 -1.59
CA LEU A 245 15.26 10.61 -1.10
C LEU A 245 15.59 9.53 -2.13
N GLY A 246 15.26 9.76 -3.41
CA GLY A 246 15.57 8.84 -4.50
C GLY A 246 17.07 8.57 -4.65
N LYS A 247 17.91 9.61 -4.51
CA LYS A 247 19.38 9.48 -4.49
C LYS A 247 19.82 8.59 -3.32
N SER A 248 19.31 8.86 -2.12
CA SER A 248 19.61 8.05 -0.92
C SER A 248 19.24 6.58 -1.13
N ILE A 249 18.02 6.30 -1.62
CA ILE A 249 17.57 4.92 -1.90
C ILE A 249 18.47 4.23 -2.95
N ASN A 250 18.82 4.93 -4.03
CA ASN A 250 19.70 4.38 -5.06
C ASN A 250 21.12 4.12 -4.55
N GLU A 251 21.64 4.95 -3.65
CA GLU A 251 22.93 4.71 -2.99
C GLU A 251 22.89 3.44 -2.12
N PHE A 252 21.79 3.22 -1.38
CA PHE A 252 21.59 1.97 -0.65
C PHE A 252 21.49 0.75 -1.58
N GLY A 253 20.80 0.89 -2.72
CA GLY A 253 20.65 -0.20 -3.70
C GLY A 253 21.96 -0.66 -4.35
N ARG A 254 23.05 0.11 -4.24
CA ARG A 254 24.37 -0.24 -4.78
C ARG A 254 25.26 -1.01 -3.80
N GLN A 255 24.83 -1.18 -2.55
CA GLN A 255 25.61 -1.94 -1.57
C GLN A 255 25.79 -3.37 -2.07
N LYS A 256 27.01 -3.90 -1.91
CA LYS A 256 27.31 -5.29 -2.23
C LYS A 256 26.52 -6.19 -1.27
N ASP A 257 26.07 -7.34 -1.76
CA ASP A 257 25.44 -8.41 -0.96
C ASP A 257 24.03 -8.12 -0.41
N LEU A 258 23.30 -7.19 -1.03
CA LEU A 258 21.89 -6.97 -0.67
C LEU A 258 21.04 -8.21 -1.05
N PRO A 259 20.19 -8.75 -0.16
CA PRO A 259 19.28 -9.84 -0.50
C PRO A 259 18.41 -9.50 -1.70
N TRP A 260 18.13 -10.49 -2.55
CA TRP A 260 17.40 -10.30 -3.81
C TRP A 260 16.04 -9.62 -3.60
N GLU A 261 15.34 -9.99 -2.54
CA GLU A 261 14.03 -9.48 -2.17
C GLU A 261 14.08 -8.00 -1.79
N VAL A 262 15.15 -7.60 -1.10
CA VAL A 262 15.42 -6.19 -0.75
C VAL A 262 15.78 -5.40 -2.01
N GLN A 263 16.58 -5.97 -2.93
CA GLN A 263 16.88 -5.34 -4.21
C GLN A 263 15.60 -5.05 -5.01
N LEU A 264 14.67 -6.01 -5.10
CA LEU A 264 13.37 -5.81 -5.76
C LEU A 264 12.58 -4.67 -5.09
N ALA A 265 12.57 -4.60 -3.75
CA ALA A 265 11.91 -3.53 -3.03
C ALA A 265 12.51 -2.14 -3.34
N VAL A 266 13.84 -2.05 -3.44
CA VAL A 266 14.55 -0.84 -3.86
C VAL A 266 14.16 -0.46 -5.29
N VAL A 267 14.13 -1.43 -6.22
CA VAL A 267 13.72 -1.20 -7.62
C VAL A 267 12.33 -0.59 -7.70
N TYR A 268 11.37 -1.16 -6.98
CA TYR A 268 10.01 -0.63 -6.98
C TYR A 268 9.90 0.73 -6.29
N ALA A 269 10.67 0.97 -5.23
CA ALA A 269 10.74 2.28 -4.60
C ALA A 269 11.32 3.34 -5.55
N THR A 270 12.42 3.02 -6.25
CA THR A 270 13.01 3.89 -7.27
C THR A 270 12.05 4.16 -8.42
N HIS A 271 11.27 3.17 -8.84
CA HIS A 271 10.21 3.36 -9.84
C HIS A 271 9.11 4.30 -9.35
N ASP A 272 8.64 4.13 -8.11
CA ASP A 272 7.67 5.04 -7.53
C ASP A 272 8.26 6.47 -7.55
N LEU A 273 9.48 6.68 -7.06
CA LEU A 273 10.10 8.02 -6.99
C LEU A 273 10.53 8.59 -8.35
N ALA A 274 10.52 7.80 -9.43
CA ALA A 274 11.04 8.19 -10.73
C ALA A 274 10.50 9.53 -11.27
N PRO A 275 9.22 9.93 -11.09
CA PRO A 275 8.74 11.22 -11.59
C PRO A 275 9.49 12.45 -11.05
N SER A 276 10.22 12.36 -9.92
CA SER A 276 11.08 13.48 -9.47
C SER A 276 12.30 13.68 -10.35
N ASN A 277 12.91 12.59 -10.83
CA ASN A 277 14.05 12.61 -11.75
C ASN A 277 14.16 11.29 -12.55
N PRO A 278 13.41 11.15 -13.65
CA PRO A 278 13.34 9.89 -14.41
C PRO A 278 14.69 9.44 -14.99
N LYS A 279 15.55 10.39 -15.39
CA LYS A 279 16.86 10.08 -15.97
C LYS A 279 17.78 9.40 -14.96
N VAL A 280 17.83 9.91 -13.74
CA VAL A 280 18.64 9.32 -12.65
C VAL A 280 18.07 7.96 -12.26
N ALA A 281 16.75 7.85 -12.14
CA ALA A 281 16.09 6.58 -11.82
C ALA A 281 16.36 5.50 -12.89
N LEU A 282 16.22 5.84 -14.18
CA LEU A 282 16.47 4.91 -15.28
C LEU A 282 17.92 4.41 -15.26
N LYS A 283 18.88 5.33 -15.17
CA LYS A 283 20.31 4.99 -15.12
C LYS A 283 20.62 4.06 -13.94
N ALA A 284 20.03 4.28 -12.77
CA ALA A 284 20.22 3.43 -11.60
C ALA A 284 19.68 2.01 -11.85
N LEU A 285 18.49 1.88 -12.42
CA LEU A 285 17.88 0.57 -12.69
C LEU A 285 18.55 -0.19 -13.83
N GLU A 286 19.04 0.49 -14.87
CA GLU A 286 19.82 -0.13 -15.95
C GLU A 286 21.16 -0.66 -15.44
N SER A 287 21.86 0.15 -14.63
CA SER A 287 23.09 -0.25 -13.97
C SER A 287 22.87 -1.45 -13.05
N TRP A 288 21.80 -1.46 -12.26
CA TRP A 288 21.41 -2.63 -11.47
C TRP A 288 21.16 -3.86 -12.36
N LYS A 289 20.37 -3.73 -13.43
CA LYS A 289 20.01 -4.84 -14.33
C LYS A 289 21.22 -5.47 -15.03
N GLN A 290 22.21 -4.68 -15.41
CA GLN A 290 23.43 -5.18 -16.07
C GLN A 290 24.24 -6.14 -15.20
N ASN A 291 24.10 -6.05 -13.88
CA ASN A 291 24.84 -6.85 -12.91
C ASN A 291 24.09 -8.14 -12.49
N LEU A 292 22.96 -8.46 -13.12
CA LEU A 292 22.12 -9.59 -12.72
C LEU A 292 22.37 -10.84 -13.55
N THR A 293 22.44 -11.97 -12.84
CA THR A 293 22.43 -13.32 -13.43
C THR A 293 21.04 -13.97 -13.38
N LYS A 294 20.13 -13.46 -12.54
CA LYS A 294 18.77 -13.97 -12.34
C LYS A 294 17.76 -13.30 -13.28
N PRO A 295 16.70 -14.00 -13.73
CA PRO A 295 15.63 -13.40 -14.52
C PRO A 295 14.86 -12.37 -13.68
N VAL A 296 14.53 -11.24 -14.31
CA VAL A 296 13.77 -10.16 -13.65
C VAL A 296 12.26 -10.40 -13.71
N PRO A 297 11.50 -10.04 -12.67
CA PRO A 297 10.03 -10.14 -12.70
C PRO A 297 9.39 -9.28 -13.80
N PRO A 298 8.21 -9.67 -14.31
CA PRO A 298 7.46 -8.87 -15.28
C PRO A 298 7.20 -7.42 -14.85
N ALA A 299 6.91 -7.20 -13.56
CA ALA A 299 6.70 -5.87 -12.99
C ALA A 299 7.92 -4.96 -13.19
N VAL A 300 9.14 -5.47 -12.99
CA VAL A 300 10.39 -4.71 -13.18
C VAL A 300 10.54 -4.28 -14.64
N THR A 301 10.24 -5.17 -15.58
CA THR A 301 10.27 -4.84 -17.01
C THR A 301 9.25 -3.75 -17.35
N LYS A 302 8.06 -3.79 -16.75
CA LYS A 302 7.06 -2.72 -16.90
C LYS A 302 7.54 -1.40 -16.30
N CYS A 303 8.16 -1.43 -15.11
CA CYS A 303 8.73 -0.24 -14.46
C CYS A 303 9.76 0.45 -15.36
N LEU A 304 10.71 -0.31 -15.90
CA LEU A 304 11.72 0.21 -16.84
C LEU A 304 11.07 0.89 -18.05
N LYS A 305 10.12 0.21 -18.71
CA LYS A 305 9.39 0.78 -19.86
C LYS A 305 8.67 2.09 -19.50
N GLN A 306 8.04 2.15 -18.33
CA GLN A 306 7.34 3.35 -17.87
C GLN A 306 8.31 4.51 -17.61
N ILE A 307 9.46 4.26 -17.00
CA ILE A 307 10.47 5.31 -16.74
C ILE A 307 11.10 5.77 -18.06
N SER A 308 11.42 4.86 -18.98
CA SER A 308 11.91 5.22 -20.32
C SER A 308 10.91 6.12 -21.06
N PHE A 309 9.61 5.82 -20.96
CA PHE A 309 8.56 6.67 -21.49
C PHE A 309 8.53 8.05 -20.81
N LEU A 310 8.67 8.13 -19.49
CA LEU A 310 8.77 9.42 -18.79
C LEU A 310 9.97 10.25 -19.26
N CYS A 311 11.13 9.61 -19.46
CA CYS A 311 12.34 10.26 -19.95
C CYS A 311 12.14 10.91 -21.34
N SER A 312 11.40 10.27 -22.24
CA SER A 312 11.15 10.81 -23.59
C SER A 312 10.20 12.02 -23.61
N HIS A 313 9.41 12.22 -22.54
CA HIS A 313 8.44 13.31 -22.43
C HIS A 313 8.95 14.50 -21.62
N ILE A 314 10.16 14.40 -21.04
CA ILE A 314 10.81 15.54 -20.39
C ILE A 314 11.45 16.42 -21.47
N LYS A 315 10.87 17.60 -21.72
CA LYS A 315 11.49 18.62 -22.57
C LYS A 315 12.88 18.96 -22.02
N PRO A 316 13.91 19.11 -22.88
CA PRO A 316 15.21 19.60 -22.42
C PRO A 316 15.01 20.96 -21.74
N LYS A 317 15.56 21.11 -20.53
CA LYS A 317 15.76 22.43 -19.95
C LYS A 317 16.84 23.10 -20.81
N ASN A 318 16.41 24.02 -21.68
CA ASN A 318 17.31 24.98 -22.33
C ASN A 318 17.83 25.96 -21.28
#